data_AF-A0A965HZD2-F1
#
_entry.id   AF-A0A965HZD2-F1
#
_cell.length_a   1.000
_cell.length_b   1.000
_cell.length_c   1.000
_cell.angle_alpha   90.00
_cell.angle_beta   90.00
_cell.angle_gamma   90.00
#
_symmetry.space_group_name_H-M   'P 1'
#
loop_
_entity.id
_entity.type
_entity.pdbx_description
1 polymer ?
#
loop_
_entity_poly.entity_id
_entity_poly.type
_entity_poly.pdbx_seq_one_letter_code
_entity_poly.pdbx_strand_id
1 'polypeptide(L)'
;MIRIIQKVTLKSLSPEIARQLARARSSLYLRGLTSLDVPTATMLAKHRGGTLALDGLSSLSDDLAEALARHQGKGLSLDGLFRLEANTAARLAEYRGRLSLNGLSSLTPAVAAELAEHRGKSLSFAGIQQLSPETARVLATYEGDFTSRASPN
;
A
#
# COMPACT_ATOMS: atom_id res chain seq x y z
N MET A 1 22.86 -4.71 -19.33
CA MET A 1 22.53 -3.29 -19.54
C MET A 1 21.01 -3.19 -19.79
N ILE A 2 20.19 -3.09 -18.74
CA ILE A 2 18.72 -2.95 -18.88
C ILE A 2 18.36 -1.61 -18.25
N ARG A 3 18.33 -0.56 -19.08
CA ARG A 3 18.13 0.83 -18.66
C ARG A 3 17.11 1.55 -19.56
N ILE A 4 15.99 0.89 -19.88
CA ILE A 4 14.96 1.45 -20.79
C ILE A 4 13.52 1.29 -20.27
N ILE A 5 13.25 1.34 -18.95
CA ILE A 5 11.85 1.42 -18.47
C ILE A 5 11.68 2.48 -17.36
N GLN A 6 12.30 3.66 -17.51
CA GLN A 6 12.02 4.80 -16.62
C GLN A 6 11.23 5.95 -17.26
N LYS A 7 10.76 5.83 -18.51
CA LYS A 7 10.06 6.97 -19.14
C LYS A 7 8.97 6.62 -20.17
N VAL A 8 8.27 5.51 -19.96
CA VAL A 8 6.95 5.30 -20.59
C VAL A 8 5.94 5.34 -19.46
N THR A 9 4.95 6.22 -19.56
CA THR A 9 3.79 6.30 -18.67
C THR A 9 3.01 5.00 -18.82
N LEU A 10 3.45 3.96 -18.12
CA LEU A 10 2.97 2.60 -18.26
C LEU A 10 1.62 2.50 -17.53
N LYS A 11 0.53 2.81 -18.25
CA LYS A 11 -0.83 2.78 -17.71
C LYS A 11 -1.32 1.37 -17.39
N SER A 12 -0.75 0.36 -18.05
CA SER A 12 -1.02 -1.06 -17.84
C SER A 12 0.27 -1.88 -17.95
N LEU A 13 0.31 -3.00 -17.24
CA LEU A 13 1.47 -3.88 -17.12
C LEU A 13 1.05 -5.32 -17.45
N SER A 14 1.78 -6.01 -18.30
CA SER A 14 1.51 -7.44 -18.56
C SER A 14 2.12 -8.32 -17.45
N PRO A 15 1.57 -9.52 -17.20
CA PRO A 15 2.12 -10.45 -16.22
C PRO A 15 3.60 -10.80 -16.47
N GLU A 16 4.02 -10.88 -17.73
CA GLU A 16 5.41 -11.20 -18.09
C GLU A 16 6.37 -10.05 -17.72
N ILE A 17 6.00 -8.80 -17.99
CA ILE A 17 6.82 -7.65 -17.58
C ILE A 17 6.83 -7.54 -16.05
N ALA A 18 5.69 -7.75 -15.39
CA ALA A 18 5.62 -7.79 -13.93
C ALA A 18 6.55 -8.85 -13.33
N ARG A 19 6.60 -10.04 -13.93
CA ARG A 19 7.50 -11.12 -13.52
C ARG A 19 8.97 -10.72 -13.66
N GLN A 20 9.34 -10.02 -14.73
CA GLN A 20 10.71 -9.53 -14.92
C GLN A 20 11.06 -8.44 -13.91
N LEU A 21 10.15 -7.47 -13.69
CA LEU A 21 10.32 -6.40 -12.71
C LEU A 21 10.48 -6.95 -11.29
N ALA A 22 9.73 -7.99 -10.92
CA ALA A 22 9.80 -8.61 -9.60
C ALA A 22 11.21 -9.14 -9.25
N ARG A 23 12.07 -9.41 -10.25
CA ARG A 23 13.46 -9.86 -10.02
C ARG A 23 14.40 -8.72 -9.62
N ALA A 24 13.97 -7.47 -9.73
CA ALA A 24 14.77 -6.32 -9.29
C ALA A 24 15.05 -6.41 -7.78
N ARG A 25 16.25 -5.96 -7.38
CA ARG A 25 16.65 -5.90 -5.96
C ARG A 25 16.42 -4.53 -5.32
N SER A 26 16.30 -3.48 -6.14
CA SER A 26 15.97 -2.12 -5.73
C SER A 26 14.46 -1.93 -5.60
N SER A 27 14.02 -0.79 -5.05
CA SER A 27 12.62 -0.37 -5.09
C SER A 27 12.10 -0.25 -6.53
N LEU A 28 10.80 -0.51 -6.70
CA LEU A 28 10.06 -0.35 -7.95
C LEU A 28 9.06 0.80 -7.80
N TYR A 29 9.19 1.80 -8.65
CA TYR A 29 8.29 2.98 -8.65
C TYR A 29 7.44 2.96 -9.91
N LEU A 30 6.18 2.52 -9.78
CA LEU A 30 5.24 2.33 -10.89
C LEU A 30 4.10 3.37 -10.81
N ARG A 31 4.44 4.63 -10.52
CA ARG A 31 3.48 5.72 -10.28
C ARG A 31 2.57 6.04 -11.47
N GLY A 32 2.96 5.65 -12.69
CA GLY A 32 2.13 5.81 -13.89
C GLY A 32 1.07 4.72 -14.08
N LEU A 33 1.09 3.67 -13.25
CA LEU A 33 0.16 2.54 -13.33
C LEU A 33 -1.13 2.88 -12.59
N THR A 34 -2.19 3.14 -13.35
CA THR A 34 -3.49 3.56 -12.81
C THR A 34 -4.49 2.41 -12.69
N SER A 35 -4.16 1.25 -13.25
CA SER A 35 -4.96 0.02 -13.16
C SER A 35 -4.05 -1.19 -13.08
N LEU A 36 -4.45 -2.19 -12.30
CA LEU A 36 -3.69 -3.43 -12.09
C LEU A 36 -4.67 -4.58 -11.89
N ASP A 37 -4.49 -5.69 -12.61
CA ASP A 37 -5.25 -6.90 -12.38
C ASP A 37 -4.58 -7.81 -11.33
N VAL A 38 -5.35 -8.75 -10.78
CA VAL A 38 -4.90 -9.67 -9.71
C VAL A 38 -3.73 -10.57 -10.15
N PRO A 39 -3.70 -11.17 -11.36
CA PRO A 39 -2.56 -11.97 -11.80
C PRO A 39 -1.26 -11.17 -11.87
N THR A 40 -1.31 -9.94 -12.39
CA THR A 40 -0.16 -9.05 -12.50
C THR A 40 0.29 -8.58 -11.11
N ALA A 41 -0.65 -8.23 -10.22
CA ALA A 41 -0.33 -7.91 -8.83
C ALA A 41 0.37 -9.05 -8.10
N THR A 42 -0.10 -10.29 -8.33
CA THR A 42 0.51 -11.50 -7.75
C THR A 42 1.93 -11.71 -8.25
N MET A 43 2.24 -11.37 -9.51
CA MET A 43 3.63 -11.39 -10.00
C MET A 43 4.48 -10.30 -9.34
N LEU A 44 3.96 -9.07 -9.23
CA LEU A 44 4.65 -7.97 -8.55
C LEU A 44 4.89 -8.25 -7.06
N ALA A 45 3.96 -8.91 -6.38
CA ALA A 45 4.09 -9.28 -4.97
C ALA A 45 5.30 -10.18 -4.69
N LYS A 46 5.76 -10.95 -5.68
CA LYS A 46 7.00 -11.76 -5.59
C LYS A 46 8.28 -10.91 -5.53
N HIS A 47 8.18 -9.60 -5.76
CA HIS A 47 9.29 -8.68 -5.58
C HIS A 47 9.80 -8.73 -4.14
N ARG A 48 11.09 -9.05 -3.94
CA ARG A 48 11.76 -9.15 -2.63
C ARG A 48 12.68 -7.96 -2.33
N GLY A 49 12.67 -6.95 -3.19
CA GLY A 49 13.56 -5.80 -3.09
C GLY A 49 13.13 -4.78 -2.04
N GLY A 50 13.24 -3.51 -2.41
CA GLY A 50 12.91 -2.39 -1.55
C GLY A 50 11.41 -2.16 -1.43
N THR A 51 10.98 -0.96 -1.78
CA THR A 51 9.56 -0.57 -1.79
C THR A 51 8.95 -0.85 -3.15
N LEU A 52 7.75 -1.43 -3.17
CA LEU A 52 6.85 -1.41 -4.32
C LEU A 52 5.91 -0.21 -4.20
N ALA A 53 6.09 0.82 -5.03
CA ALA A 53 5.25 2.02 -5.04
C ALA A 53 4.26 1.98 -6.22
N LEU A 54 2.98 1.93 -5.88
CA LEU A 54 1.83 1.84 -6.80
C LEU A 54 0.95 3.08 -6.65
N ASP A 55 1.56 4.24 -6.42
CA ASP A 55 0.90 5.52 -6.08
C ASP A 55 -0.01 6.07 -7.20
N GLY A 56 -0.07 5.41 -8.37
CA GLY A 56 -1.02 5.72 -9.43
C GLY A 56 -2.39 5.07 -9.25
N LEU A 57 -2.52 4.07 -8.38
CA LEU A 57 -3.79 3.41 -8.08
C LEU A 57 -4.64 4.28 -7.16
N SER A 58 -5.85 4.62 -7.61
CA SER A 58 -6.81 5.42 -6.85
C SER A 58 -7.89 4.59 -6.14
N SER A 59 -7.95 3.28 -6.42
CA SER A 59 -8.88 2.32 -5.82
C SER A 59 -8.29 0.92 -5.80
N LEU A 60 -8.75 0.08 -4.86
CA LEU A 60 -8.41 -1.33 -4.76
C LEU A 60 -9.69 -2.16 -4.60
N SER A 61 -9.76 -3.30 -5.28
CA SER A 61 -10.67 -4.37 -4.87
C SER A 61 -10.05 -5.20 -3.75
N ASP A 62 -10.87 -5.97 -3.05
CA ASP A 62 -10.40 -6.84 -1.96
C ASP A 62 -9.40 -7.89 -2.45
N ASP A 63 -9.66 -8.53 -3.60
CA ASP A 63 -8.74 -9.51 -4.20
C ASP A 63 -7.40 -8.88 -4.58
N LEU A 64 -7.41 -7.63 -5.05
CA LEU A 64 -6.20 -6.92 -5.43
C LEU A 64 -5.40 -6.54 -4.18
N ALA A 65 -6.07 -6.08 -3.12
CA ALA A 65 -5.45 -5.83 -1.83
C ALA A 65 -4.85 -7.10 -1.22
N GLU A 66 -5.54 -8.24 -1.29
CA GLU A 66 -5.02 -9.52 -0.82
C GLU A 66 -3.76 -9.94 -1.61
N ALA A 67 -3.80 -9.82 -2.94
CA ALA A 67 -2.63 -10.13 -3.77
C ALA A 67 -1.43 -9.25 -3.43
N LEU A 68 -1.64 -7.95 -3.20
CA LEU A 68 -0.58 -7.01 -2.82
C LEU A 68 -0.09 -7.23 -1.38
N ALA A 69 -0.95 -7.67 -0.46
CA ALA A 69 -0.55 -7.96 0.92
C ALA A 69 0.45 -9.12 1.02
N ARG A 70 0.49 -10.00 0.01
CA ARG A 70 1.48 -11.06 -0.14
C ARG A 70 2.85 -10.56 -0.64
N HIS A 71 3.03 -9.25 -0.77
CA HIS A 71 4.29 -8.65 -1.19
C HIS A 71 5.45 -9.08 -0.26
N GLN A 72 6.58 -9.47 -0.86
CA GLN A 72 7.71 -10.04 -0.14
C GLN A 72 8.85 -9.04 0.11
N GLY A 73 8.67 -7.79 -0.32
CA GLY A 73 9.63 -6.70 -0.13
C GLY A 73 9.40 -5.94 1.17
N LYS A 74 10.18 -4.88 1.37
CA LYS A 74 10.27 -4.16 2.65
C LYS A 74 9.19 -3.10 2.83
N GLY A 75 8.60 -2.60 1.75
CA GLY A 75 7.54 -1.62 1.83
C GLY A 75 6.56 -1.69 0.65
N LEU A 76 5.33 -1.30 0.93
CA LEU A 76 4.26 -1.13 -0.05
C LEU A 76 3.73 0.30 0.09
N SER A 77 3.74 1.04 -1.01
CA SER A 77 3.18 2.39 -1.05
C SER A 77 1.98 2.43 -1.98
N LEU A 78 0.86 2.89 -1.42
CA LEU A 78 -0.44 3.03 -2.05
C LEU A 78 -0.94 4.46 -1.82
N ASP A 79 -0.04 5.43 -1.92
CA ASP A 79 -0.30 6.83 -1.58
C ASP A 79 -1.25 7.52 -2.59
N GLY A 80 -1.67 6.82 -3.64
CA GLY A 80 -2.71 7.28 -4.57
C GLY A 80 -4.14 7.01 -4.09
N LEU A 81 -4.32 6.22 -3.03
CA LEU A 81 -5.64 5.91 -2.48
C LEU A 81 -6.13 7.08 -1.61
N PHE A 82 -7.32 7.60 -1.93
CA PHE A 82 -7.96 8.67 -1.16
C PHE A 82 -9.03 8.16 -0.18
N ARG A 83 -9.53 6.94 -0.41
CA ARG A 83 -10.52 6.24 0.42
C ARG A 83 -10.15 4.76 0.51
N LEU A 84 -10.60 4.12 1.58
CA LEU A 84 -10.37 2.70 1.84
C LEU A 84 -11.59 2.14 2.58
N GLU A 85 -12.05 0.98 2.16
CA GLU A 85 -13.12 0.24 2.82
C GLU A 85 -12.55 -0.74 3.86
N ALA A 86 -13.34 -1.09 4.88
CA ALA A 86 -12.87 -1.94 5.98
C ALA A 86 -12.37 -3.32 5.49
N ASN A 87 -13.09 -3.99 4.60
CA ASN A 87 -12.64 -5.30 4.08
C ASN A 87 -11.32 -5.19 3.31
N THR A 88 -11.15 -4.16 2.49
CA THR A 88 -9.90 -3.90 1.76
C THR A 88 -8.75 -3.60 2.72
N ALA A 89 -9.02 -2.82 3.78
CA ALA A 89 -8.06 -2.55 4.84
C ALA A 89 -7.60 -3.81 5.58
N ALA A 90 -8.55 -4.71 5.90
CA ALA A 90 -8.26 -6.00 6.52
C ALA A 90 -7.32 -6.86 5.68
N ARG A 91 -7.50 -6.85 4.35
CA ARG A 91 -6.57 -7.54 3.43
C ARG A 91 -5.19 -6.89 3.44
N LEU A 92 -5.10 -5.57 3.42
CA LEU A 92 -3.81 -4.86 3.46
C LEU A 92 -3.07 -5.06 4.79
N ALA A 93 -3.78 -5.18 5.90
CA ALA A 93 -3.22 -5.41 7.24
C ALA A 93 -2.43 -6.72 7.35
N GLU A 94 -2.68 -7.69 6.47
CA GLU A 94 -1.89 -8.94 6.40
C GLU A 94 -0.45 -8.72 5.89
N TYR A 95 -0.15 -7.56 5.30
CA TYR A 95 1.19 -7.26 4.82
C TYR A 95 2.19 -7.11 5.96
N ARG A 96 3.32 -7.80 5.87
CA ARG A 96 4.34 -7.84 6.94
C ARG A 96 5.43 -6.76 6.85
N GLY A 97 5.36 -5.88 5.85
CA GLY A 97 6.30 -4.78 5.67
C GLY A 97 5.75 -3.43 6.10
N ARG A 98 6.41 -2.36 5.68
CA ARG A 98 5.94 -0.99 5.94
C ARG A 98 4.86 -0.62 4.93
N LEU A 99 3.68 -0.24 5.42
CA LEU A 99 2.56 0.14 4.58
C LEU A 99 2.37 1.66 4.61
N SER A 100 2.40 2.28 3.44
CA SER A 100 2.17 3.71 3.27
C SER A 100 0.84 3.94 2.57
N LEU A 101 -0.02 4.71 3.25
CA LEU A 101 -1.38 5.09 2.84
C LEU A 101 -1.54 6.61 2.99
N ASN A 102 -0.52 7.37 2.61
CA ASN A 102 -0.48 8.82 2.84
C ASN A 102 -1.48 9.61 1.98
N GLY A 103 -2.07 8.99 0.97
CA GLY A 103 -3.14 9.60 0.16
C GLY A 103 -4.47 9.71 0.90
N LEU A 104 -4.68 8.93 1.96
CA LEU A 104 -5.93 8.94 2.70
C LEU A 104 -6.11 10.30 3.39
N SER A 105 -7.28 10.90 3.19
CA SER A 105 -7.66 12.16 3.85
C SER A 105 -8.31 11.94 5.22
N SER A 106 -8.84 10.74 5.48
CA SER A 106 -9.59 10.39 6.69
C SER A 106 -9.61 8.89 6.92
N LEU A 107 -9.86 8.47 8.16
CA LEU A 107 -10.15 7.09 8.54
C LEU A 107 -11.46 7.03 9.31
N THR A 108 -12.31 6.05 8.99
CA THR A 108 -13.42 5.69 9.86
C THR A 108 -12.91 4.80 11.00
N PRO A 109 -13.64 4.69 12.14
CA PRO A 109 -13.29 3.74 13.20
C PRO A 109 -13.15 2.30 12.69
N ALA A 110 -14.02 1.87 11.77
CA ALA A 110 -13.96 0.53 11.19
C ALA A 110 -12.67 0.29 10.39
N VAL A 111 -12.28 1.22 9.51
CA VAL A 111 -11.03 1.09 8.75
C VAL A 111 -9.81 1.14 9.67
N ALA A 112 -9.84 2.00 10.70
CA ALA A 112 -8.78 2.06 11.70
C ALA A 112 -8.64 0.75 12.50
N ALA A 113 -9.74 0.09 12.84
CA ALA A 113 -9.71 -1.20 13.54
C ALA A 113 -9.00 -2.27 12.71
N GLU A 114 -9.36 -2.37 11.43
CA GLU A 114 -8.72 -3.33 10.53
C GLU A 114 -7.23 -3.02 10.31
N LEU A 115 -6.86 -1.74 10.19
CA LEU A 115 -5.45 -1.35 10.05
C LEU A 115 -4.66 -1.51 11.35
N ALA A 116 -5.29 -1.45 12.52
CA ALA A 116 -4.60 -1.67 13.79
C ALA A 116 -4.10 -3.12 13.94
N GLU A 117 -4.67 -4.07 13.19
CA GLU A 117 -4.23 -5.46 13.09
C GLU A 117 -3.05 -5.66 12.10
N HIS A 118 -2.47 -4.57 11.58
CA HIS A 118 -1.39 -4.64 10.60
C HIS A 118 -0.19 -5.45 11.12
N ARG A 119 0.21 -6.46 10.37
CA ARG A 119 1.27 -7.42 10.78
C ARG A 119 2.69 -6.93 10.50
N GLY A 120 2.82 -5.73 9.93
CA GLY A 120 4.08 -5.10 9.64
C GLY A 120 4.58 -4.20 10.75
N LYS A 121 5.78 -3.65 10.54
CA LYS A 121 6.47 -2.82 11.54
C LYS A 121 5.97 -1.37 11.59
N SER A 122 5.40 -0.88 10.49
CA SER A 122 4.92 0.50 10.48
C SER A 122 3.79 0.78 9.50
N LEU A 123 2.94 1.72 9.90
CA LEU A 123 1.91 2.36 9.09
C LEU A 123 2.22 3.85 8.89
N SER A 124 1.85 4.40 7.73
CA SER A 124 1.95 5.83 7.48
C SER A 124 0.66 6.36 6.88
N PHE A 125 0.11 7.38 7.55
CA PHE A 125 -1.10 8.10 7.17
C PHE A 125 -0.84 9.61 7.20
N ALA A 126 0.32 10.05 6.70
CA ALA A 126 0.77 11.43 6.80
C ALA A 126 -0.17 12.44 6.10
N GLY A 127 -1.05 12.00 5.19
CA GLY A 127 -2.08 12.85 4.59
C GLY A 127 -3.26 13.18 5.52
N ILE A 128 -3.45 12.42 6.59
CA ILE A 128 -4.54 12.65 7.55
C ILE A 128 -4.15 13.79 8.48
N GLN A 129 -4.95 14.85 8.43
CA GLN A 129 -4.72 16.07 9.23
C GLN A 129 -5.43 16.02 10.59
N GLN A 130 -6.49 15.23 10.71
CA GLN A 130 -7.28 15.10 11.94
C GLN A 130 -7.81 13.67 12.07
N LEU A 131 -7.77 13.14 13.30
CA LEU A 131 -8.42 11.88 13.66
C LEU A 131 -9.51 12.19 14.68
N SER A 132 -10.63 11.46 14.59
CA SER A 132 -11.60 11.49 15.69
C SER A 132 -10.97 10.86 16.95
N PRO A 133 -11.40 11.23 18.17
CA PRO A 133 -10.91 10.59 19.39
C PRO A 133 -11.11 9.06 19.39
N GLU A 134 -12.20 8.58 18.80
CA GLU A 134 -12.47 7.14 18.65
C GLU A 134 -11.45 6.47 17.72
N THR A 135 -11.24 7.04 16.52
CA THR A 135 -10.26 6.53 15.55
C THR A 135 -8.84 6.53 16.13
N ALA A 136 -8.46 7.58 16.88
CA ALA A 136 -7.16 7.66 17.52
C ALA A 136 -6.98 6.59 18.62
N ARG A 137 -8.02 6.32 19.42
CA ARG A 137 -8.01 5.24 20.43
C ARG A 137 -7.87 3.86 19.79
N VAL A 138 -8.56 3.61 18.69
CA VAL A 138 -8.46 2.35 17.95
C VAL A 138 -7.06 2.19 17.36
N LEU A 139 -6.51 3.20 16.68
CA LEU A 139 -5.15 3.12 16.13
C LEU A 139 -4.07 2.96 17.21
N ALA A 140 -4.31 3.44 18.43
CA ALA A 140 -3.38 3.28 19.54
C ALA A 140 -3.24 1.82 20.02
N THR A 141 -4.10 0.89 19.57
CA THR A 141 -3.93 -0.55 19.84
C THR A 141 -2.93 -1.22 18.89
N TYR A 142 -2.53 -0.54 17.81
CA TYR A 142 -1.52 -1.06 16.90
C TYR A 142 -0.16 -1.18 17.61
N GLU A 143 0.43 -2.37 17.60
CA GLU A 143 1.69 -2.64 18.29
C GLU A 143 2.95 -2.12 17.56
N GLY A 144 2.81 -1.67 16.31
CA GLY A 144 3.91 -1.12 15.52
C GLY A 144 3.94 0.42 15.50
N ASP A 145 4.91 0.97 14.79
CA ASP A 145 5.06 2.42 14.68
C ASP A 145 4.07 2.97 13.64
N PHE A 146 3.26 3.96 14.00
CA PHE A 146 2.50 4.70 12.99
C PHE A 146 2.81 6.20 13.00
N THR A 147 2.79 6.79 11.82
CA THR A 147 2.99 8.23 11.63
C THR A 147 1.72 8.86 11.08
N SER A 148 1.26 9.92 11.73
CA SER A 148 0.19 10.78 11.23
C SER A 148 0.55 12.25 11.48
N ARG A 149 -0.03 13.16 10.69
CA ARG A 149 0.08 14.62 10.96
C ARG A 149 -1.05 15.12 11.85
N ALA A 150 -1.89 14.22 12.35
CA ALA A 150 -3.02 14.56 13.20
C ALA A 150 -2.51 15.09 14.54
N SER A 151 -2.94 16.30 14.88
CA SER A 151 -2.73 16.83 16.23
C SER A 151 -3.77 16.22 17.18
N PRO A 152 -3.44 15.99 18.47
CA PRO A 152 -4.47 15.69 19.47
C PRO A 152 -5.42 16.89 19.55
N ASN A 153 -6.72 16.64 19.34
CA ASN A 153 -7.78 17.61 19.65
C ASN A 153 -7.92 17.79 21.16
#